data_AF-A0A6J1VEY6-F1
#
_entry.id   AF-A0A6J1VEY6-F1
#
_cell.length_a   1.000
_cell.length_b   1.000
_cell.length_c   1.000
_cell.angle_alpha   90.00
_cell.angle_beta   90.00
_cell.angle_gamma   90.00
#
_symmetry.space_group_name_H-M   'P 1'
#
loop_
_entity.id
_entity.type
_entity.pdbx_description
1 polymer ?
#
loop_
_entity_poly.entity_id
_entity_poly.type
_entity_poly.pdbx_seq_one_letter_code
_entity_poly.pdbx_strand_id
1 'polypeptide(L)'
;MPEESVPIPKLIFVWMCPENVDVTFLKRQPLIMLCDFLFSQAVSQLETLLNKELRLERRLKGLAQDVATLQKKSQDNQRQAQQATGKAERATNIALQLKNEVDEVKQNYQKLQDELEKQPKDVLLRLKNLREEAQNLLDKANSSKRKLEELEKRFGDNEREMTSKTEELQKLEATALGLLQSIQEHAIAYATC
;
A
#
# COMPACT_ATOMS: atom_id res chain seq x y z
N MET A 1 94.77 5.78 -20.95
CA MET A 1 95.40 7.11 -20.79
C MET A 1 94.27 8.12 -20.67
N PRO A 2 94.32 9.07 -19.73
CA PRO A 2 94.55 8.98 -18.28
C PRO A 2 93.34 9.62 -17.53
N GLU A 3 93.06 9.41 -16.24
CA GLU A 3 93.76 9.83 -15.01
C GLU A 3 93.81 11.36 -14.78
N GLU A 4 93.07 11.84 -13.76
CA GLU A 4 93.27 13.05 -12.91
C GLU A 4 92.04 13.11 -11.96
N SER A 5 92.05 12.88 -10.65
CA SER A 5 92.87 13.30 -9.49
C SER A 5 92.43 14.63 -8.83
N VAL A 6 91.89 14.47 -7.60
CA VAL A 6 91.98 15.35 -6.39
C VAL A 6 90.99 16.57 -6.26
N PRO A 7 90.81 17.22 -5.08
CA PRO A 7 89.90 16.90 -3.96
C PRO A 7 88.88 18.00 -3.54
N ILE A 8 88.05 17.62 -2.55
CA ILE A 8 87.06 18.38 -1.74
C ILE A 8 87.61 19.70 -1.12
N PRO A 9 86.80 20.78 -1.06
CA PRO A 9 86.84 21.74 0.03
C PRO A 9 85.69 21.52 1.03
N LYS A 10 86.07 21.49 2.30
CA LYS A 10 85.21 21.42 3.48
C LYS A 10 84.27 22.61 3.54
N LEU A 11 82.96 22.39 3.47
CA LEU A 11 81.97 23.39 3.87
C LEU A 11 81.70 23.23 5.37
N ILE A 12 82.43 24.05 6.13
CA ILE A 12 82.13 24.40 7.51
C ILE A 12 80.73 25.00 7.50
N PHE A 13 79.72 24.26 7.96
CA PHE A 13 78.45 24.86 8.33
C PHE A 13 78.66 25.60 9.64
N VAL A 14 79.03 26.87 9.50
CA VAL A 14 79.01 27.87 10.56
C VAL A 14 77.58 27.89 11.10
N TRP A 15 77.43 27.54 12.37
CA TRP A 15 76.28 27.91 13.17
C TRP A 15 76.20 29.44 13.16
N MET A 16 75.37 30.00 12.29
CA MET A 16 74.97 31.39 12.32
C MET A 16 73.49 31.39 12.69
N CYS A 17 73.21 31.47 13.99
CA CYS A 17 71.90 31.89 14.47
C CYS A 17 71.69 33.35 14.02
N PRO A 18 70.64 33.68 13.25
CA PRO A 18 70.14 35.04 13.21
C PRO A 18 69.23 35.21 14.44
N GLU A 19 69.60 36.16 15.30
CA GLU A 19 68.73 36.75 16.31
C GLU A 19 67.41 37.22 15.64
N ASN A 20 66.30 37.05 16.36
CA ASN A 20 64.89 37.24 15.97
C ASN A 20 64.22 36.13 15.14
N VAL A 21 64.16 34.92 15.72
CA VAL A 21 62.95 34.10 15.56
C VAL A 21 61.83 34.85 16.30
N ASP A 22 60.87 35.37 15.56
CA ASP A 22 59.75 36.15 16.06
C ASP A 22 59.04 35.38 17.20
N VAL A 23 59.32 35.75 18.47
CA VAL A 23 58.84 35.03 19.67
C VAL A 23 57.29 35.03 19.74
N THR A 24 56.66 35.93 18.99
CA THR A 24 55.22 36.00 18.78
C THR A 24 54.69 34.88 17.88
N PHE A 25 55.49 34.38 16.93
CA PHE A 25 55.14 33.29 16.01
C PHE A 25 55.15 31.92 16.71
N LEU A 26 56.17 31.64 17.53
CA LEU A 26 56.22 30.41 18.32
C LEU A 26 55.08 30.31 19.35
N LYS A 27 54.67 31.43 19.95
CA LYS A 27 53.50 31.46 20.87
C LYS A 27 52.15 31.27 20.16
N ARG A 28 52.06 31.54 18.85
CA ARG A 28 50.82 31.42 18.06
C ARG A 28 50.63 30.04 17.43
N GLN A 29 51.68 29.25 17.21
CA GLN A 29 51.58 27.89 16.68
C GLN A 29 50.55 26.97 17.38
N PRO A 30 50.50 26.87 18.72
CA PRO A 30 49.51 26.01 19.37
C PRO A 30 48.06 26.50 19.17
N LEU A 31 47.86 27.82 19.05
CA LEU A 31 46.55 28.42 18.75
C LEU A 31 46.11 28.14 17.31
N ILE A 32 47.04 28.17 16.35
CA ILE A 32 46.78 27.83 14.94
C ILE A 32 46.38 26.34 14.84
N MET A 33 47.14 25.46 15.50
CA MET A 33 46.85 24.02 15.49
C MET A 33 45.48 23.68 16.11
N LEU A 34 45.09 24.40 17.17
CA LEU A 34 43.77 24.26 17.80
C LEU A 34 42.66 24.76 16.87
N CYS A 35 42.87 25.88 16.18
CA CYS A 35 41.93 26.39 15.18
C CYS A 35 41.76 25.41 14.01
N ASP A 36 42.84 24.82 13.51
CA ASP A 36 42.79 23.84 12.43
C ASP A 36 42.04 22.57 12.86
N PHE A 37 42.23 22.12 14.10
CA PHE A 37 41.49 20.99 14.66
C PHE A 37 39.99 21.28 14.78
N LEU A 38 39.63 22.44 15.35
CA LEU A 38 38.22 22.86 15.47
C LEU A 38 37.57 23.07 14.09
N PHE A 39 38.31 23.62 13.14
CA PHE A 39 37.87 23.78 11.76
C PHE A 39 37.63 22.41 11.11
N SER A 40 38.57 21.49 11.23
CA SER A 40 38.43 20.13 10.71
C SER A 40 37.24 19.39 11.34
N GLN A 41 37.03 19.56 12.65
CA GLN A 41 35.88 19.03 13.36
C GLN A 41 34.57 19.65 12.83
N ALA A 42 34.50 20.97 12.65
CA ALA A 42 33.34 21.66 12.10
C ALA A 42 33.01 21.21 10.67
N VAL A 43 34.02 21.05 9.82
CA VAL A 43 33.87 20.53 8.45
C VAL A 43 33.30 19.11 8.47
N SER A 44 33.85 18.22 9.31
CA SER A 44 33.36 16.85 9.43
C SER A 44 31.89 16.81 9.89
N GLN A 45 31.49 17.68 10.82
CA GLN A 45 30.11 17.78 11.27
C GLN A 45 29.19 18.24 10.13
N LEU A 46 29.61 19.24 9.36
CA LEU A 46 28.86 19.72 8.19
C LEU A 46 28.66 18.62 7.14
N GLU A 47 29.71 17.85 6.83
CA GLU A 47 29.60 16.70 5.92
C GLU A 47 28.62 15.65 6.44
N THR A 48 28.62 15.36 7.75
CA THR A 48 27.64 14.41 8.31
C THR A 48 26.21 14.92 8.23
N LEU A 49 25.98 16.24 8.40
CA LEU A 49 24.67 16.85 8.28
C LEU A 49 24.17 16.81 6.83
N LEU A 50 25.01 17.19 5.87
CA LEU A 50 24.69 17.14 4.45
C LEU A 50 24.32 15.72 4.00
N ASN A 51 25.06 14.71 4.47
CA ASN A 51 24.74 13.31 4.18
C ASN A 51 23.40 12.85 4.77
N LYS A 52 23.03 13.36 5.96
CA LYS A 52 21.72 13.09 6.57
C LYS A 52 20.60 13.75 5.79
N GLU A 53 20.78 15.00 5.35
CA GLU A 53 19.82 15.74 4.53
C GLU A 53 19.54 15.01 3.21
N LEU A 54 20.59 14.64 2.47
CA LEU A 54 20.45 13.90 1.21
C LEU A 54 19.78 12.52 1.39
N ARG A 55 19.94 11.91 2.57
CA ARG A 55 19.24 10.66 2.92
C ARG A 55 17.76 10.93 3.20
N LEU A 56 17.43 12.01 3.89
CA LEU A 56 16.05 12.40 4.19
C LEU A 56 15.30 12.78 2.90
N GLU A 57 15.90 13.54 2.00
CA GLU A 57 15.31 13.87 0.70
C GLU A 57 14.97 12.63 -0.13
N ARG A 58 15.90 11.66 -0.20
CA ARG A 58 15.63 10.38 -0.90
C ARG A 58 14.47 9.61 -0.27
N ARG A 59 14.39 9.57 1.06
CA ARG A 59 13.28 8.92 1.77
C ARG A 59 11.96 9.65 1.55
N LEU A 60 11.98 10.98 1.52
CA LEU A 60 10.80 11.81 1.27
C LEU A 60 10.27 11.57 -0.13
N LYS A 61 11.17 11.52 -1.13
CA LYS A 61 10.80 11.21 -2.52
C LYS A 61 10.21 9.80 -2.64
N GLY A 62 10.81 8.81 -1.98
CA GLY A 62 10.27 7.45 -1.93
C GLY A 62 8.88 7.40 -1.30
N LEU A 63 8.70 8.06 -0.15
CA LEU A 63 7.42 8.12 0.54
C LEU A 63 6.33 8.81 -0.32
N ALA A 64 6.67 9.90 -1.00
CA ALA A 64 5.75 10.59 -1.90
C ALA A 64 5.29 9.68 -3.06
N GLN A 65 6.20 8.86 -3.61
CA GLN A 65 5.86 7.87 -4.65
C GLN A 65 4.97 6.75 -4.10
N ASP A 66 5.25 6.28 -2.89
CA ASP A 66 4.45 5.25 -2.22
C ASP A 66 3.03 5.75 -1.93
N VAL A 67 2.89 7.00 -1.46
CA VAL A 67 1.58 7.64 -1.23
C VAL A 67 0.81 7.76 -2.54
N ALA A 68 1.43 8.25 -3.61
CA ALA A 68 0.77 8.34 -4.92
C ALA A 68 0.31 6.96 -5.43
N THR A 69 1.11 5.92 -5.21
CA THR A 69 0.77 4.54 -5.57
C THR A 69 -0.39 4.01 -4.73
N LEU A 70 -0.40 4.28 -3.43
CA LEU A 70 -1.48 3.90 -2.53
C LEU A 70 -2.79 4.61 -2.88
N GLN A 71 -2.75 5.91 -3.18
CA GLN A 71 -3.93 6.66 -3.62
C GLN A 71 -4.52 6.08 -4.90
N LYS A 72 -3.68 5.74 -5.89
CA LYS A 72 -4.14 5.08 -7.11
C LYS A 72 -4.81 3.73 -6.82
N LYS A 73 -4.18 2.90 -5.99
CA LYS A 73 -4.76 1.60 -5.59
C LYS A 73 -6.08 1.76 -4.83
N SER A 74 -6.20 2.78 -3.99
CA SER A 74 -7.43 3.10 -3.27
C SER A 74 -8.57 3.42 -4.24
N GLN A 75 -8.32 4.28 -5.23
CA GLN A 75 -9.30 4.62 -6.27
C GLN A 75 -9.72 3.40 -7.10
N ASP A 76 -8.76 2.56 -7.49
CA ASP A 76 -9.04 1.34 -8.25
C ASP A 76 -9.87 0.34 -7.43
N ASN A 77 -9.54 0.16 -6.14
CA ASN A 77 -10.32 -0.66 -5.22
C ASN A 77 -11.75 -0.13 -5.06
N GLN A 78 -11.93 1.18 -4.95
CA GLN A 78 -13.25 1.81 -4.84
C GLN A 78 -14.10 1.56 -6.11
N ARG A 79 -13.50 1.68 -7.30
CA ARG A 79 -14.19 1.37 -8.57
C ARG A 79 -14.58 -0.10 -8.65
N GLN A 80 -13.69 -1.00 -8.27
CA GLN A 80 -13.98 -2.44 -8.24
C GLN A 80 -15.10 -2.78 -7.25
N ALA A 81 -15.10 -2.13 -6.08
CA ALA A 81 -16.16 -2.27 -5.09
C ALA A 81 -17.52 -1.86 -5.67
N GLN A 82 -17.61 -0.69 -6.29
CA GLN A 82 -18.84 -0.21 -6.94
C GLN A 82 -19.34 -1.16 -8.04
N GLN A 83 -18.43 -1.70 -8.86
CA GLN A 83 -18.78 -2.69 -9.88
C GLN A 83 -19.29 -4.00 -9.27
N ALA A 84 -18.69 -4.45 -8.16
CA ALA A 84 -19.11 -5.63 -7.44
C ALA A 84 -20.50 -5.44 -6.82
N THR A 85 -20.76 -4.29 -6.17
CA THR A 85 -22.07 -3.92 -5.64
C THR A 85 -23.14 -3.94 -6.73
N GLY A 86 -22.89 -3.28 -7.87
CA GLY A 86 -23.86 -3.27 -8.98
C GLY A 86 -24.09 -4.65 -9.62
N LYS A 87 -23.09 -5.55 -9.60
CA LYS A 87 -23.29 -6.95 -10.02
C LYS A 87 -24.11 -7.73 -9.00
N ALA A 88 -23.86 -7.52 -7.71
CA ALA A 88 -24.59 -8.16 -6.62
C ALA A 88 -26.06 -7.75 -6.64
N GLU A 89 -26.37 -6.45 -6.72
CA GLU A 89 -27.74 -5.94 -6.81
C GLU A 89 -28.53 -6.56 -7.98
N ARG A 90 -27.91 -6.65 -9.17
CA ARG A 90 -28.52 -7.33 -10.32
C ARG A 90 -28.79 -8.81 -10.04
N ALA A 91 -27.82 -9.51 -9.44
CA ALA A 91 -27.99 -10.92 -9.09
C ALA A 91 -29.11 -11.13 -8.06
N THR A 92 -29.20 -10.27 -7.04
CA THR A 92 -30.27 -10.30 -6.04
C THR A 92 -31.64 -10.04 -6.68
N ASN A 93 -31.74 -9.07 -7.60
CA ASN A 93 -33.00 -8.82 -8.30
C ASN A 93 -33.45 -10.03 -9.14
N ILE A 94 -32.52 -10.68 -9.86
CA ILE A 94 -32.81 -11.91 -10.60
C ILE A 94 -33.22 -13.05 -9.65
N ALA A 95 -32.56 -13.17 -8.50
CA ALA A 95 -32.89 -14.16 -7.48
C ALA A 95 -34.30 -13.97 -6.92
N LEU A 96 -34.71 -12.72 -6.65
CA LEU A 96 -36.05 -12.37 -6.21
C LEU A 96 -37.10 -12.71 -7.27
N GLN A 97 -36.84 -12.40 -8.53
CA GLN A 97 -37.72 -12.77 -9.65
C GLN A 97 -37.89 -14.28 -9.74
N LEU A 98 -36.79 -15.03 -9.72
CA LEU A 98 -36.82 -16.49 -9.78
C LEU A 98 -37.57 -17.09 -8.58
N LYS A 99 -37.41 -16.53 -7.37
CA LYS A 99 -38.15 -16.96 -6.18
C LYS A 99 -39.65 -16.83 -6.38
N ASN A 100 -40.11 -15.71 -6.96
CA ASN A 100 -41.53 -15.49 -7.24
C ASN A 100 -42.05 -16.49 -8.29
N GLU A 101 -41.29 -16.73 -9.37
CA GLU A 101 -41.64 -17.72 -10.40
C GLU A 101 -41.75 -19.14 -9.81
N VAL A 102 -40.82 -19.51 -8.92
CA VAL A 102 -40.86 -20.82 -8.25
C VAL A 102 -42.07 -20.95 -7.32
N ASP A 103 -42.37 -19.90 -6.56
CA ASP A 103 -43.53 -19.92 -5.65
C ASP A 103 -44.85 -19.99 -6.47
N GLU A 104 -44.92 -19.35 -7.64
CA GLU A 104 -46.06 -19.46 -8.58
C GLU A 104 -46.19 -20.88 -9.16
N VAL A 105 -45.09 -21.47 -9.66
CA VAL A 105 -45.08 -22.84 -10.20
C VAL A 105 -45.53 -23.84 -9.14
N LYS A 106 -45.10 -23.65 -7.88
CA LYS A 106 -45.51 -24.50 -6.75
C LYS A 106 -47.02 -24.42 -6.49
N GLN A 107 -47.60 -23.22 -6.51
CA GLN A 107 -49.04 -23.04 -6.37
C GLN A 107 -49.82 -23.69 -7.50
N ASN A 108 -49.37 -23.52 -8.75
CA ASN A 108 -50.01 -24.12 -9.92
C ASN A 108 -49.93 -25.65 -9.87
N TYR A 109 -48.79 -26.20 -9.42
CA TYR A 109 -48.64 -27.64 -9.23
C TYR A 109 -49.57 -28.20 -8.15
N GLN A 110 -49.74 -27.50 -7.02
CA GLN A 110 -50.69 -27.90 -5.97
C GLN A 110 -52.14 -27.91 -6.49
N LYS A 111 -52.55 -26.88 -7.23
CA LYS A 111 -53.88 -26.86 -7.87
C LYS A 111 -54.08 -28.05 -8.81
N LEU A 112 -53.07 -28.33 -9.64
CA LEU A 112 -53.10 -29.47 -10.55
C LEU A 112 -53.22 -30.79 -9.78
N GLN A 113 -52.51 -30.93 -8.66
CA GLN A 113 -52.58 -32.10 -7.79
C GLN A 113 -53.99 -32.31 -7.20
N ASP A 114 -54.65 -31.23 -6.76
CA ASP A 114 -56.01 -31.26 -6.21
C ASP A 114 -57.06 -31.61 -7.28
N GLU A 115 -56.85 -31.20 -8.53
CA GLU A 115 -57.70 -31.59 -9.67
C GLU A 115 -57.48 -33.05 -10.09
N LEU A 116 -56.25 -33.55 -9.98
CA LEU A 116 -55.89 -34.94 -10.29
C LEU A 116 -56.59 -35.96 -9.41
N GLU A 117 -56.73 -35.67 -8.11
CA GLU A 117 -57.39 -36.59 -7.17
C GLU A 117 -58.88 -36.83 -7.53
N LYS A 118 -59.43 -36.02 -8.45
CA LYS A 118 -60.82 -36.10 -8.90
C LYS A 118 -61.02 -36.85 -10.23
N GLN A 119 -59.95 -37.35 -10.88
CA GLN A 119 -60.01 -37.99 -12.22
C GLN A 119 -60.03 -39.54 -12.19
N PRO A 120 -60.67 -40.21 -13.19
CA PRO A 120 -60.80 -41.67 -13.26
C PRO A 120 -59.49 -42.42 -13.61
N LYS A 121 -59.46 -43.71 -13.23
CA LYS A 121 -58.22 -44.51 -13.05
C LYS A 121 -57.31 -44.73 -14.28
N ASP A 122 -57.81 -44.55 -15.50
CA ASP A 122 -57.06 -44.88 -16.73
C ASP A 122 -56.11 -43.76 -17.19
N VAL A 123 -56.37 -42.53 -16.74
CA VAL A 123 -55.54 -41.35 -17.00
C VAL A 123 -54.36 -41.30 -16.01
N LEU A 124 -54.39 -42.10 -14.93
CA LEU A 124 -53.44 -42.07 -13.81
C LEU A 124 -51.99 -42.40 -14.20
N LEU A 125 -51.73 -43.22 -15.21
CA LEU A 125 -50.38 -43.73 -15.47
C LEU A 125 -49.47 -42.69 -16.17
N ARG A 126 -49.99 -42.00 -17.20
CA ARG A 126 -49.31 -40.83 -17.80
C ARG A 126 -49.17 -39.68 -16.82
N LEU A 127 -50.16 -39.49 -15.96
CA LEU A 127 -50.14 -38.46 -14.94
C LEU A 127 -49.23 -38.76 -13.75
N LYS A 128 -48.96 -40.04 -13.45
CA LYS A 128 -47.96 -40.43 -12.46
C LYS A 128 -46.56 -39.96 -12.89
N ASN A 129 -46.20 -40.16 -14.15
CA ASN A 129 -44.92 -39.70 -14.71
C ASN A 129 -44.85 -38.16 -14.71
N LEU A 130 -45.93 -37.47 -15.10
CA LEU A 130 -45.98 -36.00 -15.09
C LEU A 130 -45.85 -35.43 -13.68
N ARG A 131 -46.46 -36.09 -12.69
CA ARG A 131 -46.33 -35.76 -11.26
C ARG A 131 -44.89 -35.93 -10.78
N GLU A 132 -44.25 -37.03 -11.16
CA GLU A 132 -42.87 -37.32 -10.75
C GLU A 132 -41.87 -36.31 -11.35
N GLU A 133 -42.06 -35.91 -12.61
CA GLU A 133 -41.27 -34.86 -13.26
C GLU A 133 -41.47 -33.50 -12.59
N ALA A 134 -42.72 -33.12 -12.29
CA ALA A 134 -43.01 -31.86 -11.63
C ALA A 134 -42.51 -31.83 -10.17
N GLN A 135 -42.57 -32.95 -9.46
CA GLN A 135 -41.96 -33.10 -8.14
C GLN A 135 -40.44 -32.90 -8.20
N ASN A 136 -39.78 -33.55 -9.17
CA ASN A 136 -38.34 -33.38 -9.39
C ASN A 136 -37.96 -31.93 -9.76
N LEU A 137 -38.78 -31.25 -10.55
CA LEU A 137 -38.59 -29.83 -10.88
C LEU A 137 -38.77 -28.94 -9.64
N LEU A 138 -39.77 -29.23 -8.80
CA LEU A 138 -40.00 -28.52 -7.55
C LEU A 138 -38.83 -28.69 -6.57
N ASP A 139 -38.29 -29.91 -6.46
CA ASP A 139 -37.14 -30.19 -5.60
C ASP A 139 -35.87 -29.49 -6.10
N LYS A 140 -35.64 -29.48 -7.42
CA LYS A 140 -34.56 -28.69 -8.03
C LYS A 140 -34.73 -27.20 -7.75
N ALA A 141 -35.92 -26.65 -7.93
CA ALA A 141 -36.22 -25.26 -7.67
C ALA A 141 -36.00 -24.88 -6.20
N ASN A 142 -36.44 -25.71 -5.25
CA ASN A 142 -36.18 -25.52 -3.83
C ASN A 142 -34.68 -25.58 -3.49
N SER A 143 -33.94 -26.49 -4.13
CA SER A 143 -32.47 -26.56 -3.95
C SER A 143 -31.78 -25.29 -4.46
N SER A 144 -32.24 -24.74 -5.59
CA SER A 144 -31.74 -23.49 -6.15
C SER A 144 -32.08 -22.30 -5.25
N LYS A 145 -33.30 -22.24 -4.69
CA LYS A 145 -33.71 -21.23 -3.72
C LYS A 145 -32.80 -21.20 -2.49
N ARG A 146 -32.48 -22.36 -1.91
CA ARG A 146 -31.54 -22.45 -0.77
C ARG A 146 -30.14 -21.94 -1.12
N LYS A 147 -29.64 -22.26 -2.31
CA LYS A 147 -28.34 -21.75 -2.79
C LYS A 147 -28.35 -20.23 -2.98
N LEU A 148 -29.48 -19.66 -3.43
CA LEU A 148 -29.65 -18.21 -3.53
C LEU A 148 -29.65 -17.54 -2.17
N GLU A 149 -30.36 -18.09 -1.18
CA GLU A 149 -30.36 -17.57 0.20
C GLU A 149 -28.95 -17.59 0.82
N GLU A 150 -28.16 -18.64 0.56
CA GLU A 150 -26.76 -18.72 0.99
C GLU A 150 -25.89 -17.66 0.29
N LEU A 151 -26.09 -17.46 -1.01
CA LEU A 151 -25.38 -16.42 -1.77
C LEU A 151 -25.72 -15.02 -1.26
N GLU A 152 -27.00 -14.72 -1.01
CA GLU A 152 -27.44 -13.45 -0.43
C GLU A 152 -26.74 -13.16 0.90
N LYS A 153 -26.66 -14.17 1.78
CA LYS A 153 -25.94 -14.04 3.05
C LYS A 153 -24.46 -13.71 2.83
N ARG A 154 -23.77 -14.44 1.94
CA ARG A 154 -22.36 -14.21 1.62
C ARG A 154 -22.12 -12.83 1.02
N PHE A 155 -23.03 -12.34 0.18
CA PHE A 155 -22.96 -10.99 -0.35
C PHE A 155 -23.09 -9.93 0.76
N GLY A 156 -24.04 -10.10 1.68
CA GLY A 156 -24.19 -9.19 2.82
C GLY A 156 -23.02 -9.22 3.81
N ASP A 157 -22.31 -10.33 3.94
CA ASP A 157 -21.06 -10.41 4.70
C ASP A 157 -19.91 -9.69 3.97
N ASN A 158 -19.76 -9.92 2.66
CA ASN A 158 -18.74 -9.25 1.83
C ASN A 158 -18.91 -7.73 1.80
N GLU A 159 -20.14 -7.22 1.74
CA GLU A 159 -20.41 -5.78 1.74
C GLU A 159 -19.96 -5.12 3.05
N ARG A 160 -20.20 -5.78 4.20
CA ARG A 160 -19.71 -5.34 5.51
C ARG A 160 -18.17 -5.36 5.61
N GLU A 161 -17.53 -6.37 5.03
CA GLU A 161 -16.06 -6.41 4.99
C GLU A 161 -15.48 -5.30 4.11
N MET A 162 -16.06 -5.07 2.94
CA MET A 162 -15.61 -4.03 2.01
C MET A 162 -15.76 -2.62 2.58
N THR A 163 -16.87 -2.35 3.27
CA THR A 163 -17.08 -1.07 3.97
C THR A 163 -16.03 -0.85 5.06
N SER A 164 -15.77 -1.85 5.91
CA SER A 164 -14.72 -1.78 6.94
C SER A 164 -13.33 -1.51 6.33
N LYS A 165 -12.95 -2.20 5.25
CA LYS A 165 -11.65 -1.97 4.57
C LYS A 165 -11.56 -0.59 3.95
N THR A 166 -12.67 -0.05 3.45
CA THR A 166 -12.73 1.30 2.87
C THR A 166 -12.48 2.35 3.95
N GLU A 167 -13.10 2.21 5.12
CA GLU A 167 -12.86 3.10 6.26
C GLU A 167 -11.41 3.05 6.76
N GLU A 168 -10.82 1.85 6.80
CA GLU A 168 -9.41 1.67 7.18
C GLU A 168 -8.47 2.36 6.17
N LEU A 169 -8.71 2.20 4.87
CA LEU A 169 -7.94 2.87 3.82
C LEU A 169 -8.04 4.40 3.92
N GLN A 170 -9.23 4.93 4.22
CA GLN A 170 -9.42 6.38 4.43
C GLN A 170 -8.62 6.90 5.62
N LYS A 171 -8.60 6.16 6.74
CA LYS A 171 -7.78 6.51 7.91
C LYS A 171 -6.28 6.48 7.59
N LEU A 172 -5.85 5.47 6.84
CA LEU A 172 -4.45 5.32 6.43
C LEU A 172 -4.02 6.46 5.51
N GLU A 173 -4.87 6.83 4.55
CA GLU A 173 -4.63 7.97 3.66
C GLU A 173 -4.52 9.29 4.43
N ALA A 174 -5.46 9.56 5.34
CA ALA A 174 -5.41 10.75 6.18
C ALA A 174 -4.12 10.82 7.03
N THR A 175 -3.68 9.68 7.56
CA THR A 175 -2.43 9.58 8.34
C THR A 175 -1.21 9.87 7.46
N ALA A 176 -1.15 9.30 6.26
CA ALA A 176 -0.04 9.52 5.34
C ALA A 176 0.07 10.97 4.88
N LEU A 177 -1.07 11.61 4.59
CA LEU A 177 -1.13 13.03 4.25
C LEU A 177 -0.66 13.91 5.42
N GLY A 178 -1.11 13.62 6.65
CA GLY A 178 -0.67 14.33 7.85
C GLY A 178 0.84 14.21 8.09
N LEU A 179 1.40 13.01 7.90
CA LEU A 179 2.85 12.80 8.01
C LEU A 179 3.63 13.57 6.94
N LEU A 180 3.16 13.58 5.69
CA LEU A 180 3.79 14.36 4.62
C LEU A 180 3.80 15.86 4.94
N GLN A 181 2.68 16.39 5.42
CA GLN A 181 2.57 17.80 5.80
C GLN A 181 3.52 18.12 6.96
N SER A 182 3.56 17.28 7.99
CA SER A 182 4.49 17.47 9.12
C SER A 182 5.94 17.46 8.68
N ILE A 183 6.34 16.57 7.77
CA ILE A 183 7.72 16.54 7.26
C ILE A 183 8.02 17.80 6.45
N GLN A 184 7.08 18.28 5.63
CA GLN A 184 7.25 19.50 4.86
C GLN A 184 7.43 20.73 5.78
N GLU A 185 6.62 20.85 6.82
CA GLU A 185 6.74 21.92 7.82
C GLU A 185 8.10 21.90 8.53
N HIS A 186 8.57 20.72 8.96
CA HIS A 186 9.90 20.60 9.56
C HIS A 186 11.02 20.94 8.57
N ALA A 187 10.92 20.48 7.31
CA ALA A 187 11.93 20.76 6.29
C ALA A 187 12.04 22.27 6.00
N ILE A 188 10.91 22.99 5.94
CA ILE A 188 10.88 24.45 5.79
C ILE A 188 11.54 25.12 7.00
N ALA A 189 11.19 24.69 8.22
CA ALA A 189 11.76 25.25 9.45
C ALA A 189 13.29 25.13 9.47
N TYR A 190 13.83 23.94 9.13
CA TYR A 190 15.28 23.72 9.06
C TYR A 190 15.96 24.51 7.94
N ALA A 191 15.30 24.75 6.80
CA ALA A 191 15.85 25.55 5.71
C ALA A 191 15.87 27.07 6.01
N THR A 192 15.04 27.52 6.96
CA THR A 192 14.96 28.92 7.38
C THR A 192 15.80 29.27 8.62
N CYS A 193 16.41 28.28 9.27
CA CYS A 193 17.33 28.44 10.40
C CYS A 193 18.79 28.40 9.94
#